data_AF-A0A438AGP4-F1
#
_entry.id   AF-A0A438AGP4-F1
#
_cell.length_a   1.000
_cell.length_b   1.000
_cell.length_c   1.000
_cell.angle_alpha   90.00
_cell.angle_beta   90.00
_cell.angle_gamma   90.00
#
_symmetry.space_group_name_H-M   'P 1'
#
loop_
_entity.id
_entity.type
_entity.pdbx_description
1 polymer ?
#
loop_
_entity_poly.entity_id
_entity_poly.type
_entity_poly.pdbx_seq_one_letter_code
_entity_poly.pdbx_strand_id
1 'polypeptide(L)'
;MLRPPGGAEAPQARGQAGGASDTAADCQPSLTGMAVPGGMVHLTLTAPCHAGNRIELRQGPLLFADSIADDGTYMVALPALTPRPEVELAIDGGDILSTRVEMPEGPDLTHVALQWEGQAGMHLHALEFGAGFGDAGHVWADAPGEVTRAVNGQGGFLTELGDPALPDPLLAEVYTLPREAAQPGTVTLSVEAAVTETTCGRDIRAETLQSDADGLQHVRTLSLAMPGCDAVGEIVVLKNLLRDLKIAAR
;
A
#
# COMPACT_ATOMS: atom_id res chain seq x y z
N MET A 1 -7.96 87.46 -27.67
CA MET A 1 -7.47 86.87 -26.42
C MET A 1 -8.71 86.63 -25.56
N LEU A 2 -9.26 85.44 -25.29
CA LEU A 2 -8.71 84.12 -24.95
C LEU A 2 -9.53 82.99 -25.63
N ARG A 3 -8.85 81.88 -25.92
CA ARG A 3 -9.31 80.60 -26.50
C ARG A 3 -10.23 79.80 -25.55
N PRO A 4 -11.17 78.98 -26.07
CA PRO A 4 -11.74 77.86 -25.33
C PRO A 4 -10.85 76.60 -25.50
N PRO A 5 -10.86 75.63 -24.56
CA PRO A 5 -10.37 74.30 -24.86
C PRO A 5 -11.55 73.37 -25.21
N GLY A 6 -11.65 73.05 -26.50
CA GLY A 6 -12.17 71.76 -26.94
C GLY A 6 -11.01 70.79 -27.09
N GLY A 7 -11.26 69.50 -26.87
CA GLY A 7 -10.26 68.45 -27.05
C GLY A 7 -10.67 67.15 -26.37
N ALA A 8 -11.57 66.41 -27.02
CA ALA A 8 -11.71 64.98 -26.81
C ALA A 8 -10.69 64.27 -27.69
N GLU A 9 -9.82 63.45 -27.10
CA GLU A 9 -9.06 62.44 -27.83
C GLU A 9 -8.68 61.30 -26.87
N ALA A 10 -9.16 60.10 -27.20
CA ALA A 10 -8.83 58.87 -26.52
C ALA A 10 -7.51 58.30 -27.07
N PRO A 11 -6.62 57.75 -26.22
CA PRO A 11 -5.61 56.81 -26.67
C PRO A 11 -5.95 55.39 -26.20
N GLN A 12 -6.38 54.59 -27.18
CA GLN A 12 -5.85 53.27 -27.54
C GLN A 12 -5.47 52.30 -26.41
N ALA A 13 -6.19 51.17 -26.45
CA ALA A 13 -5.81 49.90 -25.84
C ALA A 13 -4.36 49.53 -26.16
N ARG A 14 -3.57 49.25 -25.11
CA ARG A 14 -2.35 48.45 -25.21
C ARG A 14 -2.15 47.64 -23.93
N GLY A 15 -2.18 46.32 -24.08
CA GLY A 15 -1.46 45.40 -23.22
C GLY A 15 -2.36 44.41 -22.48
N GLN A 16 -2.85 43.39 -23.21
CA GLN A 16 -3.04 42.09 -22.59
C GLN A 16 -1.67 41.66 -22.03
N ALA A 17 -1.54 41.62 -20.70
CA ALA A 17 -0.55 40.79 -20.05
C ALA A 17 -0.98 39.33 -20.30
N GLY A 18 -0.50 38.78 -21.41
CA GLY A 18 -0.66 37.36 -21.73
C GLY A 18 -0.04 36.50 -20.65
N GLY A 19 -0.76 35.43 -20.32
CA GLY A 19 -0.53 34.56 -19.18
C GLY A 19 0.88 34.01 -19.08
N ALA A 20 1.48 34.25 -17.93
CA ALA A 20 2.52 33.40 -17.36
C ALA A 20 1.92 32.77 -16.09
N SER A 21 0.94 31.88 -16.24
CA SER A 21 0.45 31.09 -15.09
C SER A 21 -0.33 29.80 -15.42
N ASP A 22 -0.45 29.35 -16.68
CA ASP A 22 -1.26 28.14 -16.97
C ASP A 22 -0.44 26.85 -17.09
N THR A 23 0.82 26.87 -17.53
CA THR A 23 1.57 25.61 -17.74
C THR A 23 2.08 24.94 -16.45
N ALA A 24 2.19 25.67 -15.34
CA ALA A 24 2.63 25.09 -14.06
C ALA A 24 1.47 24.49 -13.25
N ALA A 25 0.24 24.98 -13.44
CA ALA A 25 -0.95 24.40 -12.83
C ALA A 25 -1.28 23.03 -13.44
N ASP A 26 -0.98 22.83 -14.72
CA ASP A 26 -1.24 21.59 -15.45
C ASP A 26 -0.31 20.43 -15.05
N CYS A 27 0.88 20.69 -14.49
CA CYS A 27 1.83 19.64 -14.09
C CYS A 27 1.80 19.31 -12.59
N GLN A 28 1.07 20.06 -11.77
CA GLN A 28 1.15 19.92 -10.32
C GLN A 28 0.55 18.58 -9.88
N PRO A 29 1.32 17.70 -9.22
CA PRO A 29 0.77 16.44 -8.75
C PRO A 29 -0.24 16.68 -7.62
N SER A 30 -1.25 15.82 -7.54
CA SER A 30 -2.25 15.85 -6.48
C SER A 30 -2.54 14.44 -5.98
N LEU A 31 -2.60 14.27 -4.66
CA LEU A 31 -2.88 13.00 -4.00
C LEU A 31 -4.16 13.10 -3.19
N THR A 32 -5.09 12.18 -3.41
CA THR A 32 -6.33 12.08 -2.65
C THR A 32 -6.54 10.68 -2.12
N GLY A 33 -7.12 10.56 -0.93
CA GLY A 33 -7.45 9.29 -0.29
C GLY A 33 -8.90 9.30 0.19
N MET A 34 -9.60 8.19 0.02
CA MET A 34 -10.97 8.00 0.50
C MET A 34 -11.10 6.68 1.25
N ALA A 35 -11.77 6.70 2.39
CA ALA A 35 -12.12 5.47 3.11
C ALA A 35 -13.18 4.69 2.33
N VAL A 36 -12.95 3.39 2.16
CA VAL A 36 -13.90 2.44 1.56
C VAL A 36 -14.04 1.21 2.48
N PRO A 37 -15.14 0.44 2.37
CA PRO A 37 -15.42 -0.66 3.30
C PRO A 37 -14.27 -1.68 3.41
N GLY A 38 -14.09 -2.25 4.60
CA GLY A 38 -13.09 -3.27 4.89
C GLY A 38 -11.77 -2.72 5.43
N GLY A 39 -11.77 -1.48 5.90
CA GLY A 39 -10.62 -0.76 6.44
C GLY A 39 -9.69 -0.31 5.34
N MET A 40 -10.19 -0.07 4.14
CA MET A 40 -9.36 0.18 2.96
C MET A 40 -9.35 1.67 2.61
N VAL A 41 -8.20 2.16 2.19
CA VAL A 41 -8.04 3.48 1.59
C VAL A 41 -7.96 3.29 0.09
N HIS A 42 -8.87 3.92 -0.66
CA HIS A 42 -8.70 4.11 -2.09
C HIS A 42 -7.87 5.38 -2.28
N LEU A 43 -6.66 5.23 -2.80
CA LEU A 43 -5.73 6.31 -3.08
C LEU A 43 -5.72 6.61 -4.59
N THR A 44 -5.75 7.89 -4.94
CA THR A 44 -5.67 8.35 -6.33
C THR A 44 -4.65 9.48 -6.44
N LEU A 45 -3.67 9.29 -7.32
CA LEU A 45 -2.67 10.28 -7.72
C LEU A 45 -2.98 10.74 -9.15
N THR A 46 -2.92 12.04 -9.36
CA THR A 46 -2.87 12.67 -10.68
C THR A 46 -1.57 13.45 -10.78
N ALA A 47 -0.71 13.08 -11.73
CA ALA A 47 0.62 13.62 -11.95
C ALA A 47 0.98 13.55 -13.45
N PRO A 48 0.32 14.36 -14.31
CA PRO A 48 0.39 14.25 -15.77
C PRO A 48 1.80 14.41 -16.36
N CYS A 49 2.70 15.07 -15.65
CA CYS A 49 4.08 15.30 -16.08
C CYS A 49 5.08 14.27 -15.52
N HIS A 50 4.60 13.25 -14.82
CA HIS A 50 5.40 12.20 -14.18
C HIS A 50 5.03 10.79 -14.66
N ALA A 51 4.37 10.67 -15.82
CA ALA A 51 4.04 9.38 -16.42
C ALA A 51 5.27 8.47 -16.53
N GLY A 52 5.13 7.22 -16.10
CA GLY A 52 6.19 6.22 -16.06
C GLY A 52 7.20 6.37 -14.91
N ASN A 53 7.11 7.43 -14.10
CA ASN A 53 8.00 7.56 -12.94
C ASN A 53 7.64 6.54 -11.86
N ARG A 54 8.67 6.02 -11.19
CA ARG A 54 8.51 5.22 -9.99
C ARG A 54 7.98 6.10 -8.84
N ILE A 55 7.14 5.50 -8.02
CA ILE A 55 6.60 6.08 -6.80
C ILE A 55 6.86 5.15 -5.63
N GLU A 56 7.20 5.72 -4.48
CA GLU A 56 7.29 5.00 -3.22
C GLU A 56 6.18 5.48 -2.28
N LEU A 57 5.41 4.53 -1.75
CA LEU A 57 4.31 4.79 -0.84
C LEU A 57 4.66 4.31 0.55
N ARG A 58 4.48 5.19 1.53
CA ARG A 58 4.78 4.92 2.93
C ARG A 58 3.56 5.18 3.80
N GLN A 59 3.20 4.22 4.64
CA GLN A 59 2.17 4.35 5.67
C GLN A 59 2.72 3.85 7.01
N GLY A 60 3.22 4.79 7.82
CA GLY A 60 3.99 4.42 9.01
C GLY A 60 5.21 3.57 8.61
N PRO A 61 5.33 2.31 9.09
CA PRO A 61 6.42 1.41 8.70
C PRO A 61 6.16 0.60 7.42
N LEU A 62 4.94 0.61 6.88
CA LEU A 62 4.64 -0.04 5.60
C LEU A 62 5.27 0.77 4.45
N LEU A 63 6.00 0.10 3.57
CA LEU A 63 6.64 0.68 2.40
C LEU A 63 6.49 -0.26 1.19
N PHE A 64 6.03 0.29 0.06
CA PHE A 64 5.98 -0.41 -1.22
C PHE A 64 6.17 0.59 -2.38
N ALA A 65 6.48 0.08 -3.57
CA ALA A 65 6.76 0.91 -4.74
C ALA A 65 5.94 0.48 -5.96
N ASP A 66 5.54 1.44 -6.77
CA ASP A 66 4.76 1.25 -7.99
C ASP A 66 5.23 2.24 -9.07
N SER A 67 4.54 2.31 -10.21
CA SER A 67 4.78 3.29 -11.27
C SER A 67 3.53 4.07 -11.64
N ILE A 68 3.72 5.31 -12.06
CA ILE A 68 2.64 6.15 -12.57
C ILE A 68 2.34 5.69 -14.00
N ALA A 69 1.06 5.50 -14.33
CA ALA A 69 0.64 5.09 -15.66
C ALA A 69 0.97 6.15 -16.72
N ASP A 70 0.93 5.75 -18.00
CA ASP A 70 1.24 6.61 -19.15
C ASP A 70 0.33 7.86 -19.27
N ASP A 71 -0.87 7.81 -18.69
CA ASP A 71 -1.80 8.94 -18.63
C ASP A 71 -1.56 9.87 -17.43
N GLY A 72 -0.53 9.58 -16.62
CA GLY A 72 -0.18 10.34 -15.44
C GLY A 72 -1.05 10.03 -14.23
N THR A 73 -1.80 8.94 -14.23
CA THR A 73 -2.62 8.54 -13.07
C THR A 73 -2.02 7.34 -12.35
N TYR A 74 -2.34 7.23 -11.06
CA TYR A 74 -2.08 6.03 -10.28
C TYR A 74 -3.21 5.82 -9.28
N MET A 75 -3.66 4.58 -9.13
CA MET A 75 -4.76 4.20 -8.25
C MET A 75 -4.40 2.92 -7.51
N VAL A 76 -4.59 2.91 -6.20
CA VAL A 76 -4.36 1.72 -5.36
C VAL A 76 -5.37 1.65 -4.22
N ALA A 77 -5.73 0.43 -3.82
CA ALA A 77 -6.47 0.19 -2.58
C ALA A 77 -5.52 -0.45 -1.56
N LEU A 78 -5.31 0.20 -0.43
CA LEU A 78 -4.41 -0.28 0.64
C LEU A 78 -5.12 -0.30 2.00
N PRO A 79 -4.82 -1.26 2.89
CA PRO A 79 -5.39 -1.26 4.24
C PRO A 79 -4.92 -0.05 5.06
N ALA A 80 -5.84 0.51 5.84
CA ALA A 80 -5.57 1.53 6.84
C ALA A 80 -4.99 0.89 8.11
N LEU A 81 -3.67 0.88 8.24
CA LEU A 81 -2.96 0.24 9.36
C LEU A 81 -3.17 0.92 10.72
N THR A 82 -3.85 2.06 10.73
CA THR A 82 -4.23 2.81 11.93
C THR A 82 -5.62 3.42 11.73
N PRO A 83 -6.30 3.92 12.79
CA PRO A 83 -7.57 4.63 12.63
C PRO A 83 -7.49 5.95 11.85
N ARG A 84 -6.28 6.49 11.66
CA ARG A 84 -6.02 7.73 10.91
C ARG A 84 -4.76 7.57 10.06
N PRO A 85 -4.79 6.73 9.01
CA PRO A 85 -3.61 6.51 8.19
C PRO A 85 -3.18 7.82 7.53
N GLU A 86 -1.88 8.09 7.62
CA GLU A 86 -1.22 9.11 6.81
C GLU A 86 -0.37 8.36 5.78
N VAL A 87 -0.67 8.61 4.51
CA VAL A 87 0.03 8.03 3.37
C VAL A 87 0.90 9.11 2.77
N GLU A 88 2.21 8.87 2.75
CA GLU A 88 3.19 9.69 2.05
C GLU A 88 3.54 8.99 0.74
N LEU A 89 3.57 9.74 -0.35
CA LEU A 89 3.94 9.28 -1.68
C LEU A 89 5.08 10.14 -2.19
N ALA A 90 6.23 9.52 -2.45
CA ALA A 90 7.37 10.16 -3.09
C ALA A 90 7.40 9.76 -4.56
N ILE A 91 7.49 10.75 -5.46
CA ILE A 91 7.68 10.55 -6.89
C ILE A 91 9.17 10.70 -7.20
N ASP A 92 9.72 9.80 -7.99
CA ASP A 92 11.07 9.95 -8.53
C ASP A 92 11.20 11.33 -9.21
N GLY A 93 12.21 12.09 -8.77
CA GLY A 93 12.38 13.51 -9.16
C GLY A 93 12.20 14.49 -8.01
N GLY A 94 11.60 14.06 -6.89
CA GLY A 94 11.65 14.76 -5.60
C GLY A 94 10.33 15.34 -5.09
N ASP A 95 9.22 15.18 -5.81
CA ASP A 95 7.90 15.56 -5.30
C ASP A 95 7.46 14.59 -4.20
N ILE A 96 7.02 15.14 -3.08
CA ILE A 96 6.46 14.37 -1.96
C ILE A 96 5.08 14.91 -1.66
N LEU A 97 4.09 14.03 -1.71
CA LEU A 97 2.70 14.32 -1.39
C LEU A 97 2.30 13.53 -0.15
N SER A 98 1.37 14.07 0.62
CA SER A 98 0.76 13.32 1.70
C SER A 98 -0.75 13.53 1.74
N THR A 99 -1.45 12.50 2.18
CA THR A 99 -2.88 12.58 2.47
C THR A 99 -3.19 11.79 3.72
N ARG A 100 -4.20 12.26 4.45
CA ARG A 100 -4.69 11.61 5.66
C ARG A 100 -6.15 11.25 5.47
N VAL A 101 -6.50 10.04 5.88
CA VAL A 101 -7.87 9.54 5.83
C VAL A 101 -8.32 9.22 7.25
N GLU A 102 -9.57 9.48 7.59
CA GLU A 102 -10.17 9.00 8.84
C GLU A 102 -10.78 7.62 8.58
N MET A 103 -10.46 6.63 9.42
CA MET A 103 -10.94 5.26 9.30
C MET A 103 -11.69 4.85 10.59
N PRO A 104 -13.02 5.07 10.65
CA PRO A 104 -13.81 4.76 11.84
C PRO A 104 -13.77 3.29 12.26
N GLU A 105 -13.67 2.37 11.29
CA GLU A 105 -13.57 0.92 11.50
C GLU A 105 -12.15 0.43 11.82
N GLY A 106 -11.14 1.29 11.74
CA GLY A 106 -9.74 0.93 12.01
C GLY A 106 -9.51 0.26 13.38
N PRO A 107 -10.14 0.71 14.48
CA PRO A 107 -10.04 0.03 15.78
C PRO A 107 -10.57 -1.41 15.79
N ASP A 108 -11.48 -1.76 14.87
CA ASP A 108 -12.13 -3.07 14.81
C ASP A 108 -11.34 -4.07 13.95
N LEU A 109 -10.24 -3.62 13.34
CA LEU A 109 -9.42 -4.41 12.44
C LEU A 109 -8.04 -4.71 13.04
N THR A 110 -7.47 -5.82 12.58
CA THR A 110 -6.09 -6.23 12.85
C THR A 110 -5.41 -6.44 11.52
N HIS A 111 -4.20 -5.89 11.41
CA HIS A 111 -3.36 -6.04 10.23
C HIS A 111 -2.08 -6.78 10.58
N VAL A 112 -1.68 -7.68 9.69
CA VAL A 112 -0.37 -8.28 9.68
C VAL A 112 0.21 -8.09 8.29
N ALA A 113 1.38 -7.47 8.21
CA ALA A 113 2.07 -7.27 6.96
C ALA A 113 3.38 -8.03 6.90
N LEU A 114 3.75 -8.43 5.69
CA LEU A 114 5.07 -8.89 5.29
C LEU A 114 5.52 -7.95 4.16
N GLN A 115 6.69 -7.35 4.27
CA GLN A 115 7.26 -6.51 3.21
C GLN A 115 8.70 -6.91 2.90
N TRP A 116 9.12 -6.79 1.65
CA TRP A 116 10.46 -7.19 1.21
C TRP A 116 10.92 -6.38 -0.01
N GLU A 117 12.23 -6.44 -0.25
CA GLU A 117 12.87 -5.87 -1.43
C GLU A 117 13.24 -6.99 -2.40
N GLY A 118 13.03 -6.74 -3.69
CA GLY A 118 13.43 -7.65 -4.74
C GLY A 118 12.45 -8.80 -4.99
N GLN A 119 12.82 -9.65 -5.94
CA GLN A 119 12.10 -10.88 -6.27
C GLN A 119 12.44 -11.97 -5.25
N ALA A 120 11.75 -11.96 -4.11
CA ALA A 120 12.02 -12.82 -2.96
C ALA A 120 11.15 -14.09 -2.88
N GLY A 121 10.08 -14.18 -3.68
CA GLY A 121 9.15 -15.33 -3.66
C GLY A 121 8.57 -15.60 -2.28
N MET A 122 8.31 -14.54 -1.51
CA MET A 122 7.84 -14.63 -0.14
C MET A 122 6.33 -14.43 -0.07
N HIS A 123 5.66 -15.22 0.77
CA HIS A 123 4.23 -15.14 0.96
C HIS A 123 3.85 -15.27 2.44
N LEU A 124 2.87 -14.47 2.84
CA LEU A 124 2.17 -14.52 4.11
C LEU A 124 1.00 -15.51 4.01
N HIS A 125 0.96 -16.44 4.95
CA HIS A 125 -0.09 -17.43 5.05
C HIS A 125 -0.86 -17.24 6.35
N ALA A 126 -2.18 -17.11 6.23
CA ALA A 126 -3.13 -17.05 7.34
C ALA A 126 -4.06 -18.27 7.31
N LEU A 127 -3.87 -19.16 8.27
CA LEU A 127 -4.69 -20.36 8.46
C LEU A 127 -5.79 -20.06 9.48
N GLU A 128 -6.96 -19.70 8.98
CA GLU A 128 -8.09 -19.27 9.79
C GLU A 128 -8.84 -20.44 10.42
N PHE A 129 -9.22 -20.30 11.70
CA PHE A 129 -10.21 -21.15 12.38
C PHE A 129 -9.90 -22.66 12.36
N GLY A 130 -8.61 -23.01 12.34
CA GLY A 130 -8.15 -24.41 12.31
C GLY A 130 -7.99 -25.00 10.91
N ALA A 131 -8.05 -24.17 9.86
CA ALA A 131 -7.73 -24.58 8.49
C ALA A 131 -6.29 -25.11 8.37
N GLY A 132 -6.12 -26.11 7.51
CA GLY A 132 -4.83 -26.54 6.99
C GLY A 132 -4.50 -25.85 5.66
N PHE A 133 -3.33 -26.18 5.12
CA PHE A 133 -2.89 -25.70 3.81
C PHE A 133 -3.83 -26.19 2.71
N GLY A 134 -4.31 -25.25 1.90
CA GLY A 134 -5.22 -25.50 0.77
C GLY A 134 -6.70 -25.65 1.17
N ASP A 135 -7.02 -25.58 2.46
CA ASP A 135 -8.41 -25.56 2.92
C ASP A 135 -9.05 -24.19 2.68
N ALA A 136 -10.39 -24.13 2.76
CA ALA A 136 -11.15 -22.91 2.52
C ALA A 136 -10.80 -21.72 3.47
N GLY A 137 -10.19 -21.99 4.63
CA GLY A 137 -9.71 -20.97 5.57
C GLY A 137 -8.23 -20.61 5.41
N HIS A 138 -7.56 -21.08 4.36
CA HIS A 138 -6.19 -20.71 4.04
C HIS A 138 -6.17 -19.44 3.16
N VAL A 139 -5.86 -18.30 3.77
CA VAL A 139 -5.74 -17.01 3.09
C VAL A 139 -4.28 -16.69 2.80
N TRP A 140 -3.96 -16.50 1.52
CA TRP A 140 -2.61 -16.22 1.00
C TRP A 140 -2.70 -15.69 -0.44
N ALA A 141 -1.59 -15.43 -1.13
CA ALA A 141 -1.57 -14.79 -2.45
C ALA A 141 -2.49 -15.47 -3.50
N ASP A 142 -2.50 -16.81 -3.60
CA ASP A 142 -3.37 -17.51 -4.56
C ASP A 142 -4.83 -17.66 -4.08
N ALA A 143 -5.12 -17.36 -2.82
CA ALA A 143 -6.46 -17.39 -2.24
C ALA A 143 -6.63 -16.22 -1.27
N PRO A 144 -6.66 -14.97 -1.76
CA PRO A 144 -6.58 -13.79 -0.91
C PRO A 144 -7.84 -13.55 -0.09
N GLY A 145 -8.94 -14.23 -0.41
CA GLY A 145 -10.24 -13.95 0.19
C GLY A 145 -10.81 -12.60 -0.26
N GLU A 146 -12.06 -12.35 0.14
CA GLU A 146 -12.82 -11.18 -0.29
C GLU A 146 -12.98 -10.19 0.86
N VAL A 147 -12.89 -8.89 0.56
CA VAL A 147 -13.12 -7.80 1.54
C VAL A 147 -14.46 -7.96 2.26
N THR A 148 -15.48 -8.45 1.56
CA THR A 148 -16.81 -8.68 2.13
C THR A 148 -16.82 -9.69 3.29
N ARG A 149 -15.85 -10.63 3.34
CA ARG A 149 -15.71 -11.56 4.46
C ARG A 149 -15.37 -10.83 5.74
N ALA A 150 -14.42 -9.88 5.69
CA ALA A 150 -14.05 -9.07 6.84
C ALA A 150 -15.20 -8.17 7.29
N VAL A 151 -15.88 -7.51 6.33
CA VAL A 151 -17.07 -6.68 6.62
C VAL A 151 -18.18 -7.48 7.32
N ASN A 152 -18.35 -8.75 6.95
CA ASN A 152 -19.36 -9.63 7.55
C ASN A 152 -18.86 -10.39 8.79
N GLY A 153 -17.60 -10.22 9.21
CA GLY A 153 -17.02 -10.95 10.35
C GLY A 153 -16.84 -12.45 10.11
N GLN A 154 -16.63 -12.87 8.86
CA GLN A 154 -16.53 -14.28 8.43
C GLN A 154 -15.08 -14.77 8.24
N GLY A 155 -14.10 -13.87 8.37
CA GLY A 155 -12.68 -14.13 8.16
C GLY A 155 -11.98 -12.89 7.65
N GLY A 156 -10.72 -13.04 7.27
CA GLY A 156 -9.88 -11.96 6.75
C GLY A 156 -9.76 -11.97 5.24
N PHE A 157 -8.87 -11.11 4.75
CA PHE A 157 -8.44 -11.08 3.36
C PHE A 157 -6.99 -10.60 3.27
N LEU A 158 -6.32 -10.91 2.17
CA LEU A 158 -4.96 -10.48 1.85
C LEU A 158 -5.00 -9.41 0.76
N THR A 159 -4.17 -8.38 0.91
CA THR A 159 -3.89 -7.39 -0.12
C THR A 159 -2.41 -7.46 -0.50
N GLU A 160 -2.12 -7.63 -1.78
CA GLU A 160 -0.77 -7.47 -2.36
C GLU A 160 -0.56 -6.01 -2.78
N LEU A 161 0.61 -5.46 -2.49
CA LEU A 161 0.99 -4.07 -2.73
C LEU A 161 2.37 -4.00 -3.39
N GLY A 162 2.47 -3.09 -4.37
CA GLY A 162 3.68 -2.83 -5.13
C GLY A 162 3.72 -3.55 -6.48
N ASP A 163 4.54 -3.02 -7.39
CA ASP A 163 4.69 -3.55 -8.74
C ASP A 163 5.93 -4.46 -8.84
N PRO A 164 5.74 -5.79 -9.05
CA PRO A 164 6.86 -6.72 -9.19
C PRO A 164 7.64 -6.52 -10.50
N ALA A 165 7.13 -5.78 -11.48
CA ALA A 165 7.83 -5.50 -12.73
C ALA A 165 8.90 -4.41 -12.60
N LEU A 166 8.92 -3.65 -11.51
CA LEU A 166 9.93 -2.64 -11.26
C LEU A 166 11.33 -3.27 -11.07
N PRO A 167 12.40 -2.53 -11.41
CA PRO A 167 13.73 -2.81 -10.87
C PRO A 167 13.72 -2.66 -9.34
N ASP A 168 14.35 -3.61 -8.65
CA ASP A 168 14.45 -3.64 -7.18
C ASP A 168 13.10 -3.34 -6.49
N PRO A 169 12.06 -4.16 -6.76
CA PRO A 169 10.69 -3.86 -6.34
C PRO A 169 10.59 -3.86 -4.81
N LEU A 170 9.78 -2.94 -4.29
CA LEU A 170 9.38 -2.92 -2.87
C LEU A 170 7.96 -3.47 -2.81
N LEU A 171 7.82 -4.66 -2.25
CA LEU A 171 6.58 -5.43 -2.26
C LEU A 171 6.09 -5.65 -0.83
N ALA A 172 4.78 -5.70 -0.67
CA ALA A 172 4.17 -6.05 0.59
C ALA A 172 2.88 -6.86 0.43
N GLU A 173 2.65 -7.76 1.37
CA GLU A 173 1.40 -8.46 1.58
C GLU A 173 0.82 -8.05 2.92
N VAL A 174 -0.46 -7.69 2.95
CA VAL A 174 -1.15 -7.26 4.16
C VAL A 174 -2.39 -8.10 4.37
N TYR A 175 -2.36 -8.94 5.41
CA TYR A 175 -3.53 -9.67 5.87
C TYR A 175 -4.34 -8.80 6.83
N THR A 176 -5.63 -8.62 6.52
CA THR A 176 -6.58 -7.83 7.30
C THR A 176 -7.69 -8.72 7.82
N LEU A 177 -7.96 -8.60 9.12
CA LEU A 177 -8.92 -9.44 9.84
C LEU A 177 -9.69 -8.62 10.87
N PRO A 178 -11.02 -8.79 11.00
CA PRO A 178 -11.77 -8.16 12.08
C PRO A 178 -11.40 -8.76 13.45
N ARG A 179 -11.28 -7.92 14.48
CA ARG A 179 -10.95 -8.32 15.87
C ARG A 179 -12.05 -9.19 16.50
N GLU A 180 -13.28 -8.99 16.05
CA GLU A 180 -14.44 -9.78 16.42
C GLU A 180 -15.01 -10.47 15.17
N ALA A 181 -15.29 -11.76 15.27
CA ALA A 181 -15.87 -12.54 14.19
C ALA A 181 -17.11 -13.29 14.65
N ALA A 182 -17.93 -13.69 13.68
CA ALA A 182 -19.08 -14.55 13.91
C ALA A 182 -18.67 -15.91 14.51
N GLN A 183 -17.46 -16.38 14.18
CA GLN A 183 -16.87 -17.58 14.75
C GLN A 183 -15.60 -17.19 15.54
N PRO A 184 -15.54 -17.42 16.86
CA PRO A 184 -14.31 -17.24 17.61
C PRO A 184 -13.30 -18.32 17.20
N GLY A 185 -12.01 -18.00 17.27
CA GLY A 185 -10.97 -18.96 16.93
C GLY A 185 -9.57 -18.37 16.92
N THR A 186 -8.65 -19.10 16.32
CA THR A 186 -7.26 -18.68 16.14
C THR A 186 -6.94 -18.66 14.66
N VAL A 187 -6.16 -17.66 14.24
CA VAL A 187 -5.52 -17.62 12.92
C VAL A 187 -4.04 -17.89 13.13
N THR A 188 -3.57 -19.01 12.60
CA THR A 188 -2.15 -19.36 12.64
C THR A 188 -1.43 -18.71 11.47
N LEU A 189 -0.33 -18.01 11.77
CA LEU A 189 0.40 -17.24 10.77
C LEU A 189 1.77 -17.86 10.49
N SER A 190 2.11 -17.93 9.21
CA SER A 190 3.45 -18.31 8.76
C SER A 190 3.87 -17.50 7.54
N VAL A 191 5.17 -17.48 7.32
CA VAL A 191 5.75 -16.91 6.10
C VAL A 191 6.45 -18.03 5.35
N GLU A 192 6.23 -18.12 4.06
CA GLU A 192 6.95 -19.03 3.17
C GLU A 192 7.86 -18.24 2.24
N ALA A 193 9.00 -18.84 1.87
CA ALA A 193 9.90 -18.32 0.85
C ALA A 193 10.23 -19.44 -0.14
N ALA A 194 9.88 -19.24 -1.41
CA ALA A 194 10.17 -20.19 -2.47
C ALA A 194 11.64 -20.10 -2.89
N VAL A 195 12.30 -21.25 -3.03
CA VAL A 195 13.64 -21.33 -3.62
C VAL A 195 13.48 -21.35 -5.14
N THR A 196 13.91 -20.27 -5.79
CA THR A 196 13.85 -20.05 -7.23
C THR A 196 15.24 -19.76 -7.76
N GLU A 197 15.39 -19.74 -9.08
CA GLU A 197 16.62 -19.29 -9.75
C GLU A 197 17.05 -17.88 -9.32
N THR A 198 16.08 -17.04 -8.94
CA THR A 198 16.36 -15.68 -8.48
C THR A 198 16.63 -15.60 -7.00
N THR A 199 16.29 -16.60 -6.17
CA THR A 199 16.45 -16.53 -4.70
C THR A 199 17.53 -17.45 -4.13
N CYS A 200 17.90 -18.52 -4.83
CA CYS A 200 18.82 -19.54 -4.33
C CYS A 200 20.22 -19.02 -4.01
N GLY A 201 20.79 -19.48 -2.89
CA GLY A 201 22.14 -19.17 -2.44
C GLY A 201 22.38 -17.71 -2.03
N ARG A 202 21.30 -16.94 -1.80
CA ARG A 202 21.36 -15.53 -1.42
C ARG A 202 20.73 -15.30 -0.05
N ASP A 203 21.09 -14.18 0.56
CA ASP A 203 20.36 -13.67 1.71
C ASP A 203 19.17 -12.83 1.25
N ILE A 204 17.97 -13.18 1.72
CA ILE A 204 16.75 -12.39 1.54
C ILE A 204 16.50 -11.57 2.79
N ARG A 205 16.08 -10.32 2.59
CA ARG A 205 15.65 -9.41 3.65
C ARG A 205 14.17 -9.11 3.53
N ALA A 206 13.48 -9.18 4.65
CA ALA A 206 12.08 -8.83 4.75
C ALA A 206 11.79 -8.25 6.13
N GLU A 207 10.62 -7.66 6.29
CA GLU A 207 10.13 -7.19 7.58
C GLU A 207 8.69 -7.63 7.77
N THR A 208 8.35 -8.00 9.00
CA THR A 208 6.96 -8.22 9.39
C THR A 208 6.45 -7.06 10.23
N LEU A 209 5.23 -6.62 9.95
CA LEU A 209 4.53 -5.57 10.71
C LEU A 209 3.31 -6.21 11.38
N GLN A 210 3.19 -6.07 12.69
CA GLN A 210 2.01 -6.57 13.40
C GLN A 210 1.64 -5.63 14.55
N SER A 211 0.37 -5.22 14.59
CA SER A 211 -0.14 -4.46 15.73
C SER A 211 -0.24 -5.34 16.98
N ASP A 212 -0.01 -4.77 18.15
CA ASP A 212 -0.44 -5.38 19.41
C ASP A 212 -1.90 -5.03 19.78
N ALA A 213 -2.31 -5.47 20.97
CA ALA A 213 -3.65 -5.22 21.49
C ALA A 213 -3.95 -3.72 21.65
N ASP A 214 -2.93 -2.91 21.94
CA ASP A 214 -3.01 -1.46 22.14
C ASP A 214 -2.93 -0.67 20.82
N GLY A 215 -2.76 -1.38 19.69
CA GLY A 215 -2.69 -0.80 18.36
C GLY A 215 -1.30 -0.28 17.97
N LEU A 216 -0.27 -0.55 18.78
CA LEU A 216 1.11 -0.19 18.44
C LEU A 216 1.64 -1.17 17.39
N GLN A 217 2.18 -0.64 16.29
CA GLN A 217 2.82 -1.43 15.23
C GLN A 217 4.21 -1.91 15.67
N HIS A 218 4.42 -3.22 15.64
CA HIS A 218 5.73 -3.84 15.88
C HIS A 218 6.36 -4.23 14.55
N VAL A 219 7.57 -3.73 14.31
CA VAL A 219 8.38 -4.10 13.14
C VAL A 219 9.40 -5.14 13.58
N ARG A 220 9.50 -6.23 12.82
CA ARG A 220 10.54 -7.25 13.01
C ARG A 220 11.24 -7.52 11.70
N THR A 221 12.52 -7.21 11.65
CA THR A 221 13.38 -7.52 10.51
C THR A 221 13.72 -9.03 10.49
N LEU A 222 13.70 -9.58 9.28
CA LEU A 222 14.08 -10.95 8.95
C LEU A 222 15.27 -10.91 7.98
N SER A 223 16.25 -11.76 8.24
CA SER A 223 17.30 -12.10 7.28
C SER A 223 17.28 -13.62 7.11
N LEU A 224 17.00 -14.07 5.89
CA LEU A 224 16.90 -15.48 5.55
C LEU A 224 18.03 -15.88 4.63
N ALA A 225 18.90 -16.78 5.08
CA ALA A 225 19.89 -17.42 4.23
C ALA A 225 19.20 -18.51 3.39
N MET A 226 19.06 -18.27 2.08
CA MET A 226 18.37 -19.20 1.20
C MET A 226 19.22 -20.46 0.92
N PRO A 227 18.57 -21.63 0.81
CA PRO A 227 19.21 -22.84 0.30
C PRO A 227 19.92 -22.63 -1.04
N GLY A 228 20.87 -23.51 -1.36
CA GLY A 228 21.56 -23.51 -2.64
C GLY A 228 20.65 -23.76 -3.84
N CYS A 229 21.15 -23.52 -5.06
CA CYS A 229 20.37 -23.68 -6.29
C CYS A 229 20.07 -25.13 -6.66
N ASP A 230 20.61 -26.09 -5.90
CA ASP A 230 20.21 -27.50 -5.93
C ASP A 230 18.82 -27.74 -5.29
N ALA A 231 18.33 -26.81 -4.48
CA ALA A 231 17.02 -26.86 -3.81
C ALA A 231 15.93 -26.03 -4.53
N VAL A 232 16.13 -25.62 -5.79
CA VAL A 232 15.11 -24.88 -6.56
C VAL A 232 13.82 -25.70 -6.65
N GLY A 233 12.69 -25.07 -6.34
CA GLY A 233 11.37 -25.69 -6.22
C GLY A 233 11.00 -26.10 -4.78
N GLU A 234 11.94 -26.03 -3.82
CA GLU A 234 11.64 -26.19 -2.41
C GLU A 234 11.07 -24.91 -1.79
N ILE A 235 10.46 -25.05 -0.60
CA ILE A 235 9.87 -23.96 0.16
C ILE A 235 10.47 -23.94 1.56
N VAL A 236 10.93 -22.77 1.98
CA VAL A 236 11.37 -22.51 3.35
C VAL A 236 10.20 -21.95 4.15
N VAL A 237 9.71 -22.72 5.13
CA VAL A 237 8.59 -22.30 5.99
C VAL A 237 9.13 -21.70 7.30
N LEU A 238 8.80 -20.45 7.55
CA LEU A 238 9.23 -19.69 8.72
C LEU A 238 8.10 -19.59 9.74
N LYS A 239 8.11 -20.54 10.68
CA LYS A 239 7.17 -20.56 11.82
C LYS A 239 7.71 -19.67 12.93
N ASN A 240 6.81 -19.04 13.69
CA ASN A 240 7.12 -18.17 14.84
C ASN A 240 7.76 -16.80 14.51
N LEU A 241 7.61 -16.34 13.26
CA LEU A 241 7.92 -14.94 12.93
C LEU A 241 6.84 -13.98 13.41
N LEU A 242 5.60 -14.42 13.25
CA LEU A 242 4.37 -13.70 13.57
C LEU A 242 3.71 -14.34 14.79
N ARG A 243 2.93 -13.55 15.54
CA ARG A 243 2.08 -14.08 16.61
C ARG A 243 0.73 -14.47 16.03
N ASP A 244 0.26 -15.67 16.35
CA ASP A 244 -1.09 -16.09 16.02
C ASP A 244 -2.13 -15.10 16.56
N LEU A 245 -3.16 -14.85 15.75
CA LEU A 245 -4.24 -13.94 16.11
C LEU A 245 -5.35 -14.71 16.82
N LYS A 246 -5.83 -14.17 17.94
CA LYS A 246 -7.00 -14.69 18.65
C LYS A 246 -8.19 -13.81 18.33
N ILE A 247 -9.27 -14.43 17.87
CA ILE A 247 -10.50 -13.73 17.53
C ILE A 247 -11.57 -14.01 18.59
N ALA A 248 -12.16 -12.95 19.11
CA ALA A 248 -13.31 -13.03 20.01
C ALA A 248 -14.62 -13.22 19.23
N ALA A 249 -15.62 -13.78 19.89
CA ALA A 249 -16.97 -13.82 19.34
C ALA A 249 -17.59 -12.42 19.38
N ARG A 250 -18.29 -12.05 18.31
CA ARG A 250 -19.10 -10.84 18.20
C ARG A 250 -20.38 -10.89 19.04
#